data_AF-A0A7Z2ZT03-F1
#
_entry.id   AF-A0A7Z2ZT03-F1
#
_cell.length_a   1.000
_cell.length_b   1.000
_cell.length_c   1.000
_cell.angle_alpha   90.00
_cell.angle_beta   90.00
_cell.angle_gamma   90.00
#
_symmetry.space_group_name_H-M   'P 1'
#
loop_
_entity.id
_entity.type
_entity.pdbx_description
1 polymer ?
#
loop_
_entity_poly.entity_id
_entity_poly.type
_entity_poly.pdbx_seq_one_letter_code
_entity_poly.pdbx_strand_id
1 'polypeptide(L)'
;MTSKRSIHDSMRGLRAAALLALCACVSPAFALDCKNATTTVDMNQCAASEQKQMEATLNLTYQRVLKAQPPRVRTKLVAAQRMWIKFREADCDAVFEKYAGGTMRNVAVLGCMQRRAGQRIKELDDYVTP
;
A
#
# COMPACT_ATOMS: atom_id res chain seq x y z
N MET A 1 -25.02 -48.62 -34.80
CA MET A 1 -24.26 -47.69 -33.94
C MET A 1 -25.26 -46.83 -33.16
N THR A 2 -25.02 -46.72 -31.86
CA THR A 2 -25.74 -46.05 -30.76
C THR A 2 -26.27 -44.64 -31.13
N SER A 3 -27.35 -44.05 -30.58
CA SER A 3 -27.81 -44.02 -29.18
C SER A 3 -29.17 -43.30 -29.03
N LYS A 4 -30.09 -43.93 -28.27
CA LYS A 4 -31.08 -43.42 -27.29
C LYS A 4 -32.18 -42.38 -27.66
N ARG A 5 -33.42 -42.89 -27.67
CA ARG A 5 -34.67 -42.25 -27.20
C ARG A 5 -34.57 -42.02 -25.66
N SER A 6 -34.86 -40.82 -25.17
CA SER A 6 -36.17 -40.35 -24.64
C SER A 6 -36.34 -40.59 -23.13
N ILE A 7 -37.26 -39.81 -22.55
CA ILE A 7 -38.07 -40.06 -21.34
C ILE A 7 -37.73 -39.16 -20.14
N HIS A 8 -38.59 -38.14 -19.99
CA HIS A 8 -39.39 -37.79 -18.81
C HIS A 8 -38.76 -37.78 -17.40
N ASP A 9 -38.94 -36.61 -16.78
CA ASP A 9 -39.56 -36.37 -15.47
C ASP A 9 -39.02 -36.95 -14.17
N SER A 10 -39.07 -36.07 -13.17
CA SER A 10 -39.27 -36.33 -11.75
C SER A 10 -38.24 -37.17 -11.01
N MET A 11 -37.34 -36.50 -10.27
CA MET A 11 -36.94 -36.94 -8.92
C MET A 11 -36.70 -35.74 -8.00
N ARG A 12 -37.73 -35.39 -7.22
CA ARG A 12 -37.54 -34.78 -5.88
C ARG A 12 -36.81 -35.81 -5.02
N GLY A 13 -35.71 -35.41 -4.37
CA GLY A 13 -34.99 -36.26 -3.43
C GLY A 13 -34.06 -35.43 -2.55
N LEU A 14 -34.48 -35.23 -1.31
CA LEU A 14 -33.82 -34.51 -0.22
C LEU A 14 -32.57 -35.27 0.29
N ARG A 15 -31.68 -34.53 1.01
CA ARG A 15 -30.60 -34.95 1.96
C ARG A 15 -29.18 -34.84 1.39
N ALA A 16 -28.15 -34.33 2.07
CA ALA A 16 -27.97 -33.93 3.46
C ALA A 16 -26.89 -32.84 3.55
N ALA A 17 -26.95 -32.06 4.62
CA ALA A 17 -25.97 -31.05 5.00
C ALA A 17 -24.56 -31.62 5.22
N ALA A 18 -23.56 -30.88 4.76
CA ALA A 18 -22.22 -30.89 5.34
C ALA A 18 -21.76 -29.43 5.46
N LEU A 19 -22.20 -28.76 6.53
CA LEU A 19 -21.60 -27.51 6.99
C LEU A 19 -20.17 -27.85 7.47
N LEU A 20 -19.19 -27.65 6.59
CA LEU A 20 -17.79 -27.59 7.01
C LEU A 20 -17.62 -26.29 7.81
N ALA A 21 -17.78 -26.38 9.13
CA ALA A 21 -17.45 -25.31 10.05
C ALA A 21 -15.93 -25.13 10.05
N LEU A 22 -15.43 -24.30 9.13
CA LEU A 22 -14.07 -23.80 9.16
C LEU A 22 -13.98 -22.87 10.37
N CYS A 23 -13.54 -23.42 11.50
CA CYS A 23 -13.22 -22.63 12.69
C CYS A 23 -11.96 -21.81 12.35
N ALA A 24 -12.16 -20.66 11.73
CA ALA A 24 -11.12 -19.66 11.59
C ALA A 24 -10.80 -19.18 13.00
N CYS A 25 -9.65 -19.58 13.54
CA CYS A 25 -9.05 -18.91 14.68
C CYS A 25 -8.74 -17.48 14.25
N VAL A 26 -9.73 -16.59 14.35
CA VAL A 26 -9.51 -15.15 14.25
C VAL A 26 -8.79 -14.77 15.54
N SER A 27 -7.46 -14.84 15.54
CA SER A 27 -6.69 -14.23 16.61
C SER A 27 -7.03 -12.74 16.65
N PRO A 28 -7.35 -12.16 17.82
CA PRO A 28 -7.53 -10.73 17.93
C PRO A 28 -6.18 -10.08 17.59
N ALA A 29 -6.13 -9.35 16.47
CA ALA A 29 -5.04 -8.44 16.22
C ALA A 29 -5.19 -7.30 17.24
N PHE A 30 -4.40 -7.34 18.32
CA PHE A 30 -4.30 -6.19 19.21
C PHE A 30 -3.81 -5.00 18.38
N ALA A 31 -4.60 -3.93 18.36
CA ALA A 31 -4.20 -2.71 17.68
C ALA A 31 -3.00 -2.12 18.42
N LEU A 32 -1.88 -1.97 17.71
CA LEU A 32 -0.66 -1.37 18.25
C LEU A 32 -0.90 0.12 18.56
N ASP A 33 -0.62 0.56 19.78
CA ASP A 33 -0.71 1.98 20.14
C ASP A 33 0.55 2.74 19.68
N CYS A 34 0.48 3.24 18.45
CA CYS A 34 1.57 3.99 17.85
C CYS A 34 1.89 5.33 18.53
N LYS A 35 1.01 5.85 19.40
CA LYS A 35 1.30 7.08 20.14
C LYS A 35 2.22 6.83 21.32
N ASN A 36 2.23 5.60 21.85
CA ASN A 36 2.98 5.21 23.04
C ASN A 36 3.99 4.08 22.76
N ALA A 37 4.37 3.86 21.50
CA ALA A 37 5.37 2.86 21.13
C ALA A 37 6.75 3.21 21.71
N THR A 38 7.25 2.37 22.62
CA THR A 38 8.56 2.58 23.28
C THR A 38 9.65 1.61 22.81
N THR A 39 9.26 0.48 22.20
CA THR A 39 10.23 -0.47 21.64
C THR A 39 10.53 -0.16 20.18
N THR A 40 11.75 -0.43 19.72
CA THR A 40 12.11 -0.24 18.31
C THR A 40 11.28 -1.14 17.37
N VAL A 41 10.79 -2.29 17.85
CA VAL A 41 9.91 -3.17 17.07
C VAL A 41 8.58 -2.49 16.82
N ASP A 42 7.94 -1.96 17.87
CA ASP A 42 6.67 -1.25 17.76
C ASP A 42 6.81 0.02 16.92
N MET A 43 7.87 0.79 17.14
CA MET A 43 8.18 1.98 16.33
C MET A 43 8.30 1.65 14.83
N ASN A 44 8.97 0.55 14.49
CA ASN A 44 9.09 0.10 13.09
C ASN A 44 7.73 -0.27 12.49
N GLN A 45 6.89 -0.99 13.24
CA GLN A 45 5.55 -1.36 12.76
C GLN A 45 4.68 -0.13 12.54
N CYS A 46 4.72 0.83 13.46
CA CYS A 46 4.01 2.10 13.34
C CYS A 46 4.48 2.91 12.14
N ALA A 47 5.80 3.10 12.01
CA ALA A 47 6.38 3.82 10.88
C ALA A 47 6.06 3.15 9.54
N ALA A 48 6.04 1.81 9.47
CA ALA A 48 5.68 1.08 8.25
C ALA A 48 4.21 1.27 7.87
N SER A 49 3.30 1.25 8.86
CA SER A 49 1.88 1.52 8.65
C SER A 49 1.63 2.94 8.13
N GLU A 50 2.25 3.93 8.75
CA GLU A 50 2.17 5.33 8.33
C GLU A 50 2.80 5.53 6.94
N GLN A 51 3.95 4.92 6.68
CA GLN A 51 4.59 4.98 5.37
C GLN A 51 3.69 4.40 4.27
N LYS A 52 2.97 3.30 4.54
CA LYS A 52 1.97 2.75 3.60
C LYS A 52 0.85 3.75 3.29
N GLN A 53 0.36 4.47 4.30
CA GLN A 53 -0.67 5.51 4.11
C GLN A 53 -0.13 6.70 3.31
N MET A 54 1.11 7.12 3.57
CA MET A 54 1.77 8.21 2.84
C MET A 54 2.01 7.85 1.37
N GLU A 55 2.47 6.64 1.05
CA GLU A 55 2.62 6.19 -0.34
C GLU A 55 1.28 6.11 -1.07
N ALA A 56 0.22 5.63 -0.40
CA ALA A 56 -1.11 5.61 -0.99
C ALA A 56 -1.60 7.03 -1.32
N THR A 57 -1.41 7.98 -0.39
CA THR A 57 -1.76 9.39 -0.58
C THR A 57 -0.95 10.02 -1.71
N LEU A 58 0.36 9.73 -1.79
CA LEU A 58 1.23 10.20 -2.85
C LEU A 58 0.76 9.69 -4.23
N ASN A 59 0.47 8.39 -4.35
CA ASN A 59 0.02 7.82 -5.61
C ASN A 59 -1.35 8.36 -6.05
N LEU A 60 -2.30 8.49 -5.12
CA LEU A 60 -3.61 9.10 -5.39
C LEU A 60 -3.46 10.54 -5.88
N THR A 61 -2.60 11.31 -5.22
CA THR A 61 -2.30 12.70 -5.61
C THR A 61 -1.67 12.78 -6.99
N TYR A 62 -0.65 11.96 -7.25
CA TYR A 62 0.00 11.89 -8.55
C TYR A 62 -0.99 11.54 -9.67
N GLN A 63 -1.85 10.54 -9.47
CA GLN A 63 -2.86 10.16 -10.46
C GLN A 63 -3.89 11.27 -10.72
N ARG A 64 -4.35 11.95 -9.66
CA ARG A 64 -5.25 13.11 -9.76
C ARG A 64 -4.63 14.23 -10.58
N VAL A 65 -3.38 14.58 -10.30
CA VAL A 65 -2.64 15.61 -11.05
C VAL A 65 -2.47 15.19 -12.50
N LEU A 66 -2.05 13.96 -12.78
CA LEU A 66 -1.94 13.49 -14.17
C LEU A 66 -3.26 13.56 -14.94
N LYS A 67 -4.41 13.34 -14.29
CA LYS A 67 -5.72 13.47 -14.95
C LYS A 67 -6.08 14.92 -15.27
N ALA A 68 -5.66 15.87 -14.44
CA ALA A 68 -5.95 17.30 -14.61
C ALA A 68 -5.04 18.01 -15.62
N GLN A 69 -3.87 17.45 -15.93
CA GLN A 69 -2.85 18.12 -16.75
C GLN A 69 -2.93 17.78 -18.24
N PRO A 70 -2.59 18.73 -19.14
CA PRO A 70 -2.52 18.47 -20.58
C PRO A 70 -1.37 17.52 -20.93
N PRO A 71 -1.42 16.82 -22.10
CA PRO A 71 -0.45 15.78 -22.47
C PRO A 71 1.03 16.19 -22.38
N ARG A 72 1.35 17.43 -22.74
CA ARG A 72 2.74 17.96 -22.68
C ARG A 72 3.26 18.02 -21.24
N VAL A 73 2.45 18.51 -20.31
CA VAL A 73 2.80 18.57 -18.88
C VAL A 73 2.90 17.17 -18.29
N ARG A 74 1.92 16.29 -18.55
CA ARG A 74 1.95 14.89 -18.07
C ARG A 74 3.24 14.17 -18.45
N THR A 75 3.69 14.31 -19.69
CA THR A 75 4.91 13.65 -20.19
C THR A 75 6.13 14.08 -19.38
N LYS A 76 6.27 15.38 -19.10
CA LYS A 76 7.37 15.91 -18.31
C LYS A 76 7.25 15.53 -16.83
N LEU A 77 6.03 15.56 -16.28
CA LEU A 77 5.79 15.21 -14.89
C LEU A 77 6.05 13.72 -14.61
N VAL A 78 5.69 12.82 -15.53
CA VAL A 78 6.03 11.39 -15.42
C VAL A 78 7.54 11.18 -15.38
N ALA A 79 8.29 11.87 -16.25
CA ALA A 79 9.75 11.80 -16.25
C ALA A 79 10.33 12.33 -14.93
N ALA A 80 9.84 13.48 -14.44
CA ALA A 80 10.25 14.06 -13.17
C ALA A 80 9.95 13.12 -11.99
N GLN A 81 8.77 12.51 -11.94
CA GLN A 81 8.39 11.56 -10.88
C GLN A 81 9.32 10.35 -10.83
N ARG A 82 9.70 9.79 -11.99
CA ARG A 82 10.65 8.67 -12.06
C ARG A 82 12.03 9.04 -11.54
N MET A 83 12.52 10.23 -11.86
CA MET A 83 13.81 10.73 -11.35
C MET A 83 13.73 11.00 -9.85
N TRP A 84 12.62 11.56 -9.38
CA TRP A 84 12.37 11.81 -7.97
C TRP A 84 12.35 10.52 -7.14
N ILE A 85 11.80 9.41 -7.65
CA ILE A 85 11.84 8.11 -6.97
C ILE A 85 13.29 7.69 -6.72
N LYS A 86 14.14 7.73 -7.75
CA LYS A 86 15.56 7.37 -7.64
C LYS A 86 16.32 8.27 -6.65
N PHE A 87 16.03 9.57 -6.70
CA PHE A 87 16.58 10.52 -5.73
C PHE A 87 16.16 10.17 -4.30
N ARG A 88 14.87 9.93 -4.07
CA ARG A 88 14.33 9.57 -2.76
C ARG A 88 14.98 8.29 -2.22
N GLU A 89 15.11 7.27 -3.06
CA GLU A 89 15.78 6.02 -2.71
C GLU A 89 17.21 6.28 -2.27
N ALA A 90 18.02 6.91 -3.11
CA ALA A 90 19.42 7.20 -2.79
C ALA A 90 19.60 8.08 -1.54
N ASP A 91 18.74 9.08 -1.36
CA ASP A 91 18.76 9.98 -0.20
C ASP A 91 18.39 9.23 1.09
N CYS A 92 17.37 8.39 1.06
CA CYS A 92 16.96 7.63 2.24
C CYS A 92 17.89 6.43 2.53
N ASP A 93 18.57 5.88 1.54
CA ASP A 93 19.66 4.91 1.75
C ASP A 93 20.85 5.57 2.45
N ALA A 94 21.18 6.82 2.11
CA ALA A 94 22.20 7.57 2.86
C ALA A 94 21.80 7.77 4.34
N VAL A 95 20.50 7.95 4.62
CA VAL A 95 19.99 7.96 6.00
C VAL A 95 20.16 6.60 6.68
N PHE A 96 19.87 5.50 5.98
CA PHE A 96 20.08 4.14 6.50
C PHE A 96 21.52 3.88 6.94
N GLU A 97 22.48 4.33 6.11
CA GLU A 97 23.91 4.19 6.38
C GLU A 97 24.38 5.10 7.51
N LYS A 98 23.85 6.33 7.58
CA LYS A 98 24.12 7.25 8.71
C LYS A 98 23.78 6.62 10.07
N TYR A 99 22.77 5.75 10.12
CA TYR A 99 22.33 5.08 11.36
C TYR A 99 22.77 3.60 11.45
N ALA A 100 23.73 3.15 10.65
CA ALA A 100 24.10 1.73 10.54
C ALA A 100 24.41 1.01 11.87
N GLY A 101 24.95 1.73 12.86
CA GLY A 101 25.29 1.17 14.18
C GLY A 101 24.11 1.01 15.16
N GLY A 102 22.90 1.43 14.80
CA GLY A 102 21.75 1.46 15.71
C GLY A 102 20.52 0.71 15.19
N THR A 103 19.70 0.20 16.12
CA THR A 103 18.43 -0.48 15.80
C THR A 103 17.38 0.46 15.20
N MET A 104 17.53 1.77 15.42
CA MET A 104 16.64 2.82 14.90
C MET A 104 16.81 3.11 13.40
N ARG A 105 17.78 2.49 12.73
CA ARG A 105 18.05 2.75 11.30
C ARG A 105 16.82 2.56 10.40
N ASN A 106 16.00 1.54 10.68
CA ASN A 106 14.79 1.26 9.91
C ASN A 106 13.73 2.34 10.11
N VAL A 107 13.50 2.75 11.37
CA VAL A 107 12.59 3.86 11.70
C VAL A 107 13.05 5.14 11.00
N ALA A 108 14.36 5.42 10.99
CA ALA A 108 14.92 6.60 10.35
C ALA A 108 14.71 6.62 8.82
N VAL A 109 14.89 5.48 8.14
CA VAL A 109 14.61 5.37 6.69
C VAL A 109 13.13 5.57 6.39
N LEU A 110 12.25 4.93 7.16
CA LEU A 110 10.80 5.10 7.00
C LEU A 110 10.41 6.57 7.20
N GLY A 111 10.93 7.23 8.24
CA GLY A 111 10.74 8.67 8.44
C GLY A 111 11.28 9.53 7.29
N CYS A 112 12.41 9.16 6.69
CA CYS A 112 12.91 9.83 5.49
C CYS A 112 11.93 9.70 4.32
N MET A 113 11.48 8.48 4.04
CA MET A 113 10.53 8.20 2.96
C MET A 113 9.23 8.97 3.14
N GLN A 114 8.68 9.01 4.36
CA GLN A 114 7.46 9.75 4.71
C GLN A 114 7.62 11.25 4.47
N ARG A 115 8.71 11.88 4.95
CA ARG A 115 8.96 13.31 4.72
C ARG A 115 9.08 13.63 3.24
N ARG A 116 9.80 12.79 2.48
CA ARG A 116 9.96 12.96 1.03
C ARG A 116 8.62 12.82 0.31
N ALA A 117 7.80 11.83 0.67
CA ALA A 117 6.46 11.66 0.13
C ALA A 117 5.56 12.88 0.45
N GLY A 118 5.56 13.35 1.71
CA GLY A 118 4.80 14.53 2.13
C GLY A 118 5.20 15.81 1.39
N GLN A 119 6.50 16.03 1.20
CA GLN A 119 6.99 17.15 0.39
C GLN A 119 6.53 17.02 -1.07
N ARG A 120 6.63 15.83 -1.64
CA ARG A 120 6.26 15.59 -3.03
C ARG A 120 4.75 15.75 -3.28
N ILE A 121 3.92 15.36 -2.31
CA ILE A 121 2.47 15.59 -2.37
C ILE A 121 2.17 17.09 -2.55
N LYS A 122 2.81 17.96 -1.75
CA LYS A 122 2.64 19.42 -1.86
C LYS A 122 3.05 19.93 -3.24
N GLU A 123 4.23 19.55 -3.71
CA GLU A 123 4.73 19.92 -5.05
C GLU A 123 3.83 19.43 -6.19
N LEU A 124 3.13 18.30 -6.00
CA LEU A 124 2.17 17.79 -6.96
C LEU A 124 0.87 18.59 -6.92
N ASP A 125 0.38 18.95 -5.73
CA ASP A 125 -0.83 19.75 -5.57
C ASP A 125 -0.69 21.17 -6.16
N ASP A 126 0.53 21.72 -6.24
CA ASP A 126 0.82 22.99 -6.93
C ASP A 126 0.48 22.96 -8.43
N TYR A 127 0.35 21.79 -9.06
CA TYR A 127 -0.09 21.69 -10.45
C TYR A 127 -1.60 21.92 -10.63
N VAL A 128 -2.40 21.79 -9.57
CA VAL A 128 -3.86 21.85 -9.63
C VAL A 128 -4.47 22.90 -8.70
N THR A 129 -3.64 23.57 -7.91
CA THR A 129 -4.03 24.68 -7.06
C THR A 129 -3.78 25.99 -7.83
N PRO A 130 -4.72 26.95 -7.84
CA PRO A 130 -4.58 28.23 -8.54
C PRO A 130 -3.39 29.08 -8.09
#